data_AF-A0A2M7IY13-F1
#
_entry.id   AF-A0A2M7IY13-F1
#
_cell.length_a   1.000
_cell.length_b   1.000
_cell.length_c   1.000
_cell.angle_alpha   90.00
_cell.angle_beta   90.00
_cell.angle_gamma   90.00
#
_symmetry.space_group_name_H-M   'P 1'
#
loop_
_entity.id
_entity.type
_entity.pdbx_description
1 polymer ?
#
loop_
_entity_poly.entity_id
_entity_poly.type
_entity_poly.pdbx_seq_one_letter_code
_entity_poly.pdbx_strand_id
1 'polypeptide(L)' 'EIDFLCLDHINDNGAKERKNNKYGSAGIFKWLKKNNYPKDVGLQVLCFNCNISKRINRGTCIHKLK' A
#
# COMPACT_ATOMS: atom_id res chain seq x y z
N GLU A 1 9.09 -11.59 9.86
CA GLU A 1 8.48 -12.39 8.79
C GLU A 1 8.28 -11.58 7.53
N ILE A 2 8.85 -12.05 6.42
CA ILE A 2 8.63 -11.47 5.09
C ILE A 2 7.22 -11.83 4.59
N ASP A 3 6.66 -12.94 5.06
CA ASP A 3 5.36 -13.48 4.64
C ASP A 3 4.17 -12.56 4.95
N PHE A 4 4.33 -11.61 5.88
CA PHE A 4 3.30 -10.65 6.26
C PHE A 4 3.51 -9.27 5.64
N LEU A 5 4.47 -9.10 4.73
CA LEU A 5 4.68 -7.83 4.05
C LEU A 5 3.58 -7.57 3.00
N CYS A 6 3.16 -6.32 2.91
CA CYS A 6 2.14 -5.85 1.99
C CYS A 6 2.47 -4.45 1.47
N LEU A 7 1.86 -4.09 0.35
CA LEU A 7 1.93 -2.74 -0.20
C LEU A 7 0.82 -1.86 0.41
N ASP A 8 1.22 -0.71 0.92
CA ASP A 8 0.33 0.35 1.41
C ASP A 8 0.48 1.60 0.54
N HIS A 9 -0.62 2.35 0.40
CA HIS A 9 -0.60 3.64 -0.28
C HIS A 9 -0.25 4.72 0.73
N ILE A 10 0.91 5.37 0.57
CA ILE A 10 1.41 6.40 1.49
C ILE A 10 0.34 7.49 1.70
N ASN A 11 -0.35 7.87 0.62
CA ASN A 11 -1.33 8.96 0.59
C ASN A 11 -2.78 8.53 0.88
N ASP A 12 -3.01 7.30 1.37
CA ASP A 12 -4.34 6.74 1.67
C ASP A 12 -5.34 6.82 0.50
N ASN A 13 -4.82 6.91 -0.73
CA ASN A 13 -5.59 7.13 -1.96
C ASN A 13 -5.88 5.83 -2.73
N GLY A 14 -5.57 4.66 -2.17
CA GLY A 14 -5.74 3.38 -2.87
C GLY A 14 -7.19 3.08 -3.29
N ALA A 15 -8.19 3.63 -2.60
CA ALA A 15 -9.59 3.53 -3.03
C ALA A 15 -9.86 4.32 -4.33
N LYS A 16 -9.31 5.54 -4.43
CA LYS A 16 -9.38 6.37 -5.64
C LYS A 16 -8.60 5.70 -6.77
N GLU A 17 -7.43 5.16 -6.48
CA GLU A 17 -6.64 4.42 -7.46
C GLU A 17 -7.40 3.22 -8.00
N ARG A 18 -7.96 2.34 -7.15
CA ARG A 18 -8.76 1.19 -7.60
C ARG A 18 -10.00 1.58 -8.40
N LYS A 19 -10.59 2.75 -8.13
CA LYS A 19 -11.74 3.27 -8.90
C LYS A 19 -11.32 3.78 -10.28
N ASN A 20 -10.15 4.40 -10.38
CA ASN A 20 -9.67 5.06 -11.59
C ASN A 20 -8.83 4.14 -12.48
N ASN A 21 -8.09 3.19 -11.89
CA ASN A 21 -7.31 2.21 -12.62
C ASN A 21 -8.21 1.02 -13.00
N LYS A 22 -8.12 0.58 -14.25
CA LYS A 22 -8.80 -0.62 -14.78
C LYS A 22 -8.26 -1.95 -14.22
N TYR A 23 -7.46 -1.89 -13.16
CA TYR A 23 -6.69 -2.98 -12.63
C TYR A 23 -7.16 -3.23 -11.19
N GLY A 24 -7.80 -4.39 -10.94
CA GLY A 24 -8.20 -4.82 -9.59
C GLY A 24 -7.02 -5.03 -8.64
N SER A 25 -7.25 -5.62 -7.47
CA SER A 25 -6.21 -5.84 -6.43
C SER A 25 -4.96 -6.58 -6.93
N ALA A 26 -5.10 -7.55 -7.84
CA ALA A 26 -3.97 -8.24 -8.47
C ALA A 26 -3.23 -7.39 -9.54
N GLY A 27 -3.91 -6.36 -10.06
CA GLY A 27 -3.43 -5.59 -11.19
C GLY A 27 -2.34 -4.58 -10.83
N ILE A 28 -2.28 -4.11 -9.58
CA ILE A 28 -1.18 -3.24 -9.11
C ILE A 28 0.17 -3.96 -9.17
N PHE A 29 0.24 -5.22 -8.74
CA PHE A 29 1.47 -6.02 -8.82
C PHE A 29 1.91 -6.26 -10.27
N LYS A 30 0.96 -6.54 -11.16
CA LYS A 30 1.24 -6.70 -12.60
C LYS A 30 1.74 -5.40 -13.21
N TRP A 31 1.13 -4.27 -12.85
CA TRP A 31 1.54 -2.95 -13.33
C TRP A 31 2.95 -2.59 -12.83
N LEU A 32 3.24 -2.78 -11.54
CA LEU A 32 4.56 -2.55 -10.98
C LEU A 32 5.63 -3.38 -11.70
N LYS A 33 5.37 -4.67 -11.91
CA LYS A 33 6.28 -5.57 -12.64
C LYS A 33 6.49 -5.12 -14.09
N LYS A 34 5.42 -4.71 -14.79
CA LYS A 34 5.50 -4.23 -16.18
C LYS A 34 6.33 -2.94 -16.30
N ASN A 35 6.31 -2.09 -15.29
CA ASN A 35 7.00 -0.80 -15.29
C ASN A 35 8.33 -0.82 -14.52
N ASN A 36 8.89 -2.00 -14.24
CA ASN A 36 10.16 -2.18 -13.53
C ASN A 36 10.22 -1.49 -12.16
N TYR A 37 9.13 -1.60 -11.38
CA TYR A 37 9.03 -1.12 -10.00
C TYR A 37 9.41 0.36 -9.82
N PRO A 38 8.65 1.30 -10.42
CA PRO A 38 8.93 2.72 -10.28
C PRO A 38 8.86 3.14 -8.81
N LYS A 39 9.80 3.99 -8.37
CA LYS A 39 9.96 4.37 -6.96
C LYS A 39 9.06 5.54 -6.53
N ASP A 40 8.51 6.26 -7.49
CA ASP A 40 7.74 7.50 -7.35
C ASP A 40 6.22 7.29 -7.33
N VAL A 41 5.77 6.05 -7.09
CA VAL A 41 4.35 5.64 -7.13
C VAL A 41 3.57 5.91 -5.85
N GLY A 42 4.25 6.39 -4.79
CA GLY A 42 3.60 6.65 -3.50
C GLY A 42 3.17 5.38 -2.76
N LEU A 43 3.87 4.27 -2.96
CA LEU A 43 3.66 3.02 -2.23
C LEU A 43 4.77 2.80 -1.21
N GLN A 44 4.42 2.20 -0.07
CA GLN A 44 5.37 1.75 0.96
C GLN A 44 5.16 0.28 1.30
N VAL A 45 6.20 -0.36 1.82
CA VAL A 45 6.13 -1.73 2.34
C VAL A 45 5.83 -1.67 3.83
N LEU A 46 4.76 -2.33 4.27
CA LEU A 46 4.40 -2.48 5.68
C LEU A 46 4.12 -3.95 5.97
N CYS A 47 4.27 -4.37 7.23
CA CYS A 47 3.62 -5.61 7.66
C CYS A 47 2.10 -5.41 7.74
N PHE A 48 1.34 -6.51 7.65
CA PHE A 48 -0.12 -6.49 7.68
C PHE A 48 -0.69 -5.74 8.91
N ASN A 49 -0.10 -5.94 10.09
CA ASN A 49 -0.51 -5.25 11.32
C ASN A 49 -0.27 -3.74 11.25
N CYS A 50 0.85 -3.30 10.68
CA CYS A 50 1.12 -1.87 10.51
C CYS A 50 0.16 -1.22 9.52
N ASN A 51 -0.17 -1.91 8.42
CA ASN A 51 -1.15 -1.43 7.43
C ASN A 51 -2.55 -1.28 8.07
N ILE A 52 -3.02 -2.33 8.76
CA ILE A 52 -4.31 -2.28 9.47
C ILE A 52 -4.32 -1.21 10.55
N SER A 53 -3.26 -1.10 11.35
CA SER A 53 -3.16 -0.05 12.37
C SER A 53 -3.23 1.34 11.76
N LYS A 54 -2.51 1.60 10.67
CA LYS A 54 -2.55 2.87 9.94
C LYS A 54 -3.98 3.22 9.50
N ARG A 55 -4.70 2.24 8.92
CA ARG A 55 -6.09 2.39 8.49
C ARG A 55 -7.03 2.75 9.66
N ILE A 56 -6.90 2.07 10.80
CA ILE A 56 -7.75 2.29 11.98
C ILE A 56 -7.43 3.64 12.63
N ASN A 57 -6.16 4.02 12.66
CA ASN A 57 -5.65 5.23 13.32
C ASN A 57 -5.51 6.43 12.35
N ARG A 58 -6.40 6.55 11.37
CA ARG A 58 -6.50 7.72 10.47
C ARG A 58 -5.18 8.13 9.79
N GLY A 59 -4.39 7.16 9.34
CA GLY A 59 -3.17 7.39 8.56
C GLY A 59 -1.86 7.18 9.33
N THR A 60 -1.91 6.90 10.64
CA THR A 60 -0.69 6.74 11.46
C THR A 60 -0.62 5.38 12.14
N CYS A 61 0.43 4.60 11.86
CA CYS A 61 0.64 3.32 12.57
C CYS A 61 0.94 3.56 14.06
N ILE A 62 0.37 2.73 14.94
CA ILE A 62 0.56 2.80 16.40
C ILE A 62 2.04 2.72 16.82
N HIS A 63 2.88 2.02 16.05
CA HIS A 63 4.32 1.94 16.32
C HIS A 63 5.05 3.27 16.12
N LYS A 64 4.44 4.24 15.41
CA LYS A 64 4.98 5.60 15.25
C LYS A 64 4.48 6.59 16.31
N LEU A 65 3.54 6.18 17.16
CA LEU A 65 2.98 7.00 18.24
C LEU A 65 3.66 6.73 19.58
N LYS A 66 4.61 5.79 19.63
CA LYS A 66 5.42 5.48 20.79
C LYS A 66 6.74 6.24 20.75
#